data_AF-A0A8X7WSE0-F1
#
_entry.id   AF-A0A8X7WSE0-F1
#
_cell.length_a   1.000
_cell.length_b   1.000
_cell.length_c   1.000
_cell.angle_alpha   90.00
_cell.angle_beta   90.00
_cell.angle_gamma   90.00
#
_symmetry.space_group_name_H-M   'P 1'
#
loop_
_entity.id
_entity.type
_entity.pdbx_description
1 polymer ?
#
loop_
_entity_poly.entity_id
_entity_poly.type
_entity_poly.pdbx_seq_one_letter_code
_entity_poly.pdbx_strand_id
1 'polypeptide(L)'
;MRHMNAACRIASLIGAESLSVTYLVHYMSVFSTLTDTLGLPSLESVRPFLMFEGMVLDDDYQRLFGQFSRIPALPLPTGIRRFVVADMRVHNLDLYLSDDEFERDFITAMRYSPITASIPTYASISEFLAPGNFPENNIYCPTVMELLSYCPNRHAMFATGIGNFQGVPYVRFRDSSGLINGGFMNVELGQGIIHQSVELIGAHVIM
;
A
#
# COMPACT_ATOMS: atom_id res chain seq x y z
N MET A 1 1.67 -0.23 -15.71
CA MET A 1 1.40 -1.32 -14.74
C MET A 1 1.93 -0.96 -13.32
N ARG A 2 1.81 0.30 -12.86
CA ARG A 2 2.37 0.77 -11.57
C ARG A 2 1.33 0.93 -10.45
N HIS A 3 0.03 0.87 -10.73
CA HIS A 3 -1.03 1.19 -9.76
C HIS A 3 -1.77 0.00 -9.13
N MET A 4 -1.60 -1.21 -9.68
CA MET A 4 -1.99 -2.48 -9.04
C MET A 4 -1.32 -2.66 -7.66
N ASN A 5 -0.26 -1.89 -7.39
CA ASN A 5 0.52 -1.88 -6.15
C ASN A 5 -0.28 -1.50 -4.90
N ALA A 6 -1.19 -0.52 -4.97
CA ALA A 6 -1.96 -0.10 -3.79
C ALA A 6 -2.90 -1.21 -3.29
N ALA A 7 -3.61 -1.86 -4.23
CA ALA A 7 -4.48 -3.00 -3.96
C ALA A 7 -3.70 -4.19 -3.35
N CYS A 8 -2.54 -4.54 -3.93
CA CYS A 8 -1.64 -5.56 -3.38
C CYS A 8 -1.18 -5.26 -1.94
N ARG A 9 -1.02 -3.99 -1.60
CA ARG A 9 -0.45 -3.58 -0.31
C ARG A 9 -1.50 -3.48 0.78
N ILE A 10 -2.71 -3.02 0.45
CA ILE A 10 -3.89 -3.17 1.31
C ILE A 10 -4.14 -4.65 1.64
N ALA A 11 -4.06 -5.54 0.64
CA ALA A 11 -4.16 -6.97 0.87
C ALA A 11 -3.10 -7.50 1.86
N SER A 12 -1.88 -6.96 1.81
CA SER A 12 -0.79 -7.36 2.72
C SER A 12 -1.01 -6.89 4.18
N LEU A 13 -1.92 -5.95 4.45
CA LEU A 13 -2.19 -5.42 5.79
C LEU A 13 -3.08 -6.34 6.64
N ILE A 14 -3.87 -7.21 5.99
CA ILE A 14 -4.98 -7.91 6.63
C ILE A 14 -4.61 -9.35 7.06
N GLY A 15 -3.42 -9.85 6.69
CA GLY A 15 -2.89 -11.11 7.20
C GLY A 15 -1.70 -11.66 6.43
N ALA A 16 -1.12 -12.76 6.95
CA ALA A 16 -0.04 -13.51 6.31
C ALA A 16 -0.51 -14.48 5.21
N GLU A 17 -1.82 -14.69 5.11
CA GLU A 17 -2.44 -15.53 4.09
C GLU A 17 -2.48 -14.78 2.74
N SER A 18 -2.36 -15.50 1.62
CA SER A 18 -2.37 -14.89 0.29
C SER A 18 -3.78 -14.40 -0.06
N LEU A 19 -4.07 -13.14 0.24
CA LEU A 19 -5.35 -12.51 -0.06
C LEU A 19 -5.49 -12.19 -1.56
N SER A 20 -6.69 -12.32 -2.11
CA SER A 20 -6.95 -12.17 -3.53
C SER A 20 -7.01 -10.71 -3.97
N VAL A 21 -5.92 -10.23 -4.56
CA VAL A 21 -5.89 -8.92 -5.24
C VAL A 21 -6.84 -8.92 -6.44
N THR A 22 -6.99 -10.06 -7.12
CA THR A 22 -7.90 -10.22 -8.25
C THR A 22 -9.34 -9.95 -7.84
N TYR A 23 -9.76 -10.43 -6.67
CA TYR A 23 -11.07 -10.14 -6.13
C TYR A 23 -11.25 -8.65 -5.80
N LEU A 24 -10.28 -8.03 -5.13
CA LEU A 24 -10.31 -6.59 -4.84
C LEU A 24 -10.44 -5.77 -6.14
N VAL A 25 -9.63 -6.07 -7.16
CA VAL A 25 -9.72 -5.39 -8.46
C VAL A 25 -11.08 -5.60 -9.11
N HIS A 26 -11.60 -6.84 -9.08
CA HIS A 26 -12.93 -7.13 -9.63
C HIS A 26 -14.02 -6.35 -8.89
N TYR A 27 -14.02 -6.34 -7.56
CA TYR A 27 -14.98 -5.58 -6.77
C TYR A 27 -14.92 -4.08 -7.07
N MET A 28 -13.71 -3.52 -7.06
CA MET A 28 -13.51 -2.09 -7.33
C MET A 28 -13.88 -1.70 -8.77
N SER A 29 -13.77 -2.62 -9.73
CA SER A 29 -14.21 -2.38 -11.11
C SER A 29 -15.74 -2.31 -11.27
N VAL A 30 -16.49 -2.95 -10.35
CA VAL A 30 -17.96 -3.01 -10.41
C VAL A 30 -18.61 -1.93 -9.54
N PHE A 31 -18.09 -1.71 -8.32
CA PHE A 31 -18.73 -0.85 -7.32
C PHE A 31 -17.98 0.46 -7.04
N SER A 32 -16.84 0.68 -7.67
CA SER A 32 -16.03 1.88 -7.48
C SER A 32 -15.40 2.34 -8.79
N THR A 33 -14.43 3.24 -8.70
CA THR A 33 -13.64 3.69 -9.85
C THR A 33 -12.22 3.18 -9.69
N LEU A 34 -11.75 2.46 -10.71
CA LEU A 34 -10.33 2.22 -10.91
C LEU A 34 -9.78 3.25 -11.89
N THR A 35 -8.50 3.58 -11.79
CA THR A 35 -7.81 4.35 -12.82
C THR A 35 -7.69 3.52 -14.11
N ASP A 36 -7.37 4.16 -15.24
CA ASP A 36 -7.15 3.49 -16.54
C ASP A 36 -6.09 2.38 -16.50
N THR A 37 -5.29 2.33 -15.44
CA THR A 37 -4.24 1.33 -15.22
C THR A 37 -4.60 0.32 -14.13
N LEU A 38 -5.89 0.20 -13.79
CA LEU A 38 -6.44 -0.67 -12.75
C LEU A 38 -5.93 -0.33 -11.34
N GLY A 39 -5.61 0.94 -11.10
CA GLY A 39 -5.19 1.47 -9.82
C GLY A 39 -6.35 1.95 -8.96
N LEU A 40 -6.12 2.02 -7.64
CA LEU A 40 -7.01 2.77 -6.77
C LEU A 40 -6.78 4.28 -6.98
N PRO A 41 -7.84 5.08 -7.19
CA PRO A 41 -7.72 6.54 -7.33
C PRO A 41 -7.30 7.21 -6.02
N SER A 42 -7.69 6.62 -4.89
CA SER A 42 -7.25 6.97 -3.54
C SER A 42 -7.30 5.73 -2.66
N LEU A 43 -6.48 5.68 -1.62
CA LEU A 43 -6.57 4.58 -0.65
C LEU A 43 -7.93 4.59 0.08
N GLU A 44 -8.51 5.77 0.32
CA GLU A 44 -9.84 5.92 0.93
C GLU A 44 -10.95 5.15 0.17
N SER A 45 -10.84 5.05 -1.16
CA SER A 45 -11.86 4.40 -2.00
C SER A 45 -12.11 2.93 -1.65
N VAL A 46 -11.15 2.27 -1.01
CA VAL A 46 -11.24 0.85 -0.63
C VAL A 46 -11.92 0.64 0.73
N ARG A 47 -12.13 1.70 1.51
CA ARG A 47 -12.64 1.60 2.89
C ARG A 47 -13.97 0.83 2.97
N PRO A 48 -15.01 1.12 2.17
CA PRO A 48 -16.27 0.38 2.25
C PRO A 48 -16.09 -1.11 1.94
N PHE A 49 -15.24 -1.44 0.96
CA PHE A 49 -14.93 -2.82 0.65
C PHE A 49 -14.28 -3.52 1.85
N LEU A 50 -13.25 -2.93 2.47
CA LEU A 50 -12.56 -3.56 3.61
C LEU A 50 -13.40 -3.71 4.86
N MET A 51 -14.37 -2.84 5.09
CA MET A 51 -15.21 -2.87 6.29
C MET A 51 -16.43 -3.79 6.16
N PHE A 52 -16.99 -3.93 4.95
CA PHE A 52 -18.28 -4.59 4.76
C PHE A 52 -18.24 -5.84 3.89
N GLU A 53 -17.43 -5.85 2.83
CA GLU A 53 -17.26 -7.04 1.98
C GLU A 53 -16.06 -7.84 2.49
N GLY A 54 -14.87 -7.27 2.48
CA GLY A 54 -13.63 -7.86 2.97
C GLY A 54 -12.85 -8.60 1.89
N MET A 55 -11.59 -8.90 2.16
CA MET A 55 -10.74 -9.71 1.29
C MET A 55 -11.07 -11.20 1.43
N VAL A 56 -10.89 -12.00 0.38
CA VAL A 56 -10.87 -13.47 0.47
C VAL A 56 -9.47 -14.00 0.20
N LEU A 57 -9.23 -15.28 0.50
CA LEU A 57 -8.01 -15.96 0.06
C LEU A 57 -8.00 -16.08 -1.47
N ASP A 58 -6.82 -15.98 -2.08
CA ASP A 58 -6.66 -16.14 -3.52
C ASP A 58 -7.10 -17.53 -3.99
N ASP A 59 -6.75 -18.58 -3.23
CA ASP A 59 -7.19 -19.94 -3.50
C ASP A 59 -8.72 -20.08 -3.50
N ASP A 60 -9.42 -19.43 -2.56
CA ASP A 60 -10.87 -19.49 -2.47
C ASP A 60 -11.52 -18.77 -3.65
N TYR A 61 -10.97 -17.61 -4.05
CA TYR A 61 -11.46 -16.88 -5.22
C TYR A 61 -11.20 -17.64 -6.53
N GLN A 62 -10.03 -18.25 -6.68
CA GLN A 62 -9.69 -19.08 -7.84
C GLN A 62 -10.59 -20.32 -7.93
N ARG A 63 -10.92 -20.97 -6.80
CA ARG A 63 -11.87 -22.09 -6.78
C ARG A 63 -13.25 -21.70 -7.27
N LEU A 64 -13.75 -20.52 -6.89
CA LEU A 64 -15.03 -20.01 -7.39
C LEU A 64 -14.99 -19.80 -8.92
N PHE A 65 -13.91 -19.19 -9.41
CA PHE A 65 -13.74 -19.03 -10.86
C PHE A 65 -13.72 -20.37 -11.59
N GLY A 66 -12.98 -21.35 -11.06
CA GLY A 66 -12.87 -22.70 -11.63
C GLY A 66 -14.18 -23.49 -11.59
N GLN A 67 -14.99 -23.35 -10.54
CA GLN A 67 -16.26 -24.06 -10.40
C GLN A 67 -17.30 -23.62 -11.45
N PHE A 68 -17.33 -22.32 -11.76
CA PHE A 68 -18.34 -21.77 -12.66
C PHE A 68 -17.80 -21.43 -14.06
N SER A 69 -16.49 -21.60 -14.29
CA SER A 69 -15.78 -21.21 -15.52
C SER A 69 -16.11 -19.77 -15.97
N ARG A 70 -16.37 -18.89 -14.99
CA ARG A 70 -16.75 -17.49 -15.20
C ARG A 70 -16.35 -16.66 -13.99
N ILE A 71 -16.28 -15.35 -14.19
CA ILE A 71 -16.06 -14.38 -13.12
C ILE A 71 -17.18 -14.56 -12.06
N PRO A 72 -16.85 -14.76 -10.76
CA PRO A 72 -17.85 -14.90 -9.71
C PRO A 72 -18.76 -13.67 -9.65
N ALA A 73 -20.07 -13.86 -9.46
CA ALA A 73 -20.98 -12.74 -9.27
C ALA A 73 -20.68 -12.02 -7.94
N LEU A 74 -20.96 -10.71 -7.89
CA LEU A 74 -20.78 -9.90 -6.69
C LEU A 74 -22.13 -9.41 -6.12
N PRO A 75 -22.25 -9.21 -4.79
CA PRO A 75 -21.27 -9.60 -3.76
C PRO A 75 -21.07 -11.12 -3.71
N LEU A 76 -19.95 -11.58 -3.15
CA LEU A 76 -19.70 -13.04 -3.08
C LEU A 76 -20.75 -13.73 -2.21
N PRO A 77 -21.05 -15.04 -2.43
CA PRO A 77 -21.98 -15.79 -1.59
C PRO A 77 -21.59 -15.80 -0.10
N THR A 78 -22.58 -15.79 0.79
CA THR A 78 -22.36 -15.99 2.24
C THR A 78 -21.72 -17.36 2.53
N GLY A 79 -20.91 -17.46 3.58
CA GLY A 79 -20.22 -18.68 3.98
C GLY A 79 -18.79 -18.81 3.43
N ILE A 80 -18.32 -17.82 2.67
CA ILE A 80 -16.90 -17.69 2.32
C ILE A 80 -16.22 -16.87 3.41
N ARG A 81 -15.09 -17.37 3.92
CA ARG A 81 -14.29 -16.65 4.90
C ARG A 81 -13.78 -15.33 4.29
N ARG A 82 -14.15 -14.20 4.89
CA ARG A 82 -13.69 -12.88 4.48
C ARG A 82 -12.94 -12.19 5.60
N PHE A 83 -11.90 -11.47 5.24
CA PHE A 83 -11.07 -10.71 6.16
C PHE A 83 -11.43 -9.23 6.02
N VAL A 84 -11.93 -8.68 7.10
CA VAL A 84 -12.42 -7.30 7.19
C VAL A 84 -11.66 -6.55 8.28
N VAL A 85 -11.87 -5.24 8.30
CA VAL A 85 -11.35 -4.34 9.34
C VAL A 85 -12.50 -3.66 10.05
N ALA A 86 -12.35 -3.41 11.35
CA ALA A 86 -13.32 -2.64 12.10
C ALA A 86 -13.32 -1.16 11.68
N ASP A 87 -12.14 -0.64 11.32
CA ASP A 87 -11.97 0.73 10.83
C ASP A 87 -10.73 0.83 9.92
N MET A 88 -10.69 1.86 9.09
CA MET A 88 -9.54 2.23 8.27
C MET A 88 -9.31 3.73 8.42
N ARG A 89 -8.13 4.11 8.91
CA ARG A 89 -7.74 5.53 9.03
C ARG A 89 -6.78 5.90 7.92
N VAL A 90 -7.10 6.98 7.22
CA VAL A 90 -6.24 7.56 6.19
C VAL A 90 -5.67 8.86 6.72
N HIS A 91 -4.35 8.88 6.88
CA HIS A 91 -3.59 10.06 7.27
C HIS A 91 -3.07 10.71 5.99
N ASN A 92 -3.40 11.99 5.80
CA ASN A 92 -2.86 12.79 4.70
C ASN A 92 -1.99 13.88 5.30
N LEU A 93 -0.81 14.11 4.72
CA LEU A 93 0.11 15.15 5.17
C LEU A 93 -0.55 16.52 5.27
N ASP A 94 -1.42 16.86 4.32
CA ASP A 94 -2.15 18.15 4.28
C ASP A 94 -3.09 18.39 5.49
N LEU A 95 -3.35 17.36 6.32
CA LEU A 95 -4.18 17.46 7.53
C LEU A 95 -3.36 17.72 8.80
N TYR A 96 -2.03 17.78 8.69
CA TYR A 96 -1.09 17.98 9.80
C TYR A 96 -0.51 19.39 9.77
N LEU A 97 -0.04 19.87 10.92
CA LEU A 97 0.57 21.20 11.03
C LEU A 97 1.97 21.24 10.39
N SER A 98 2.66 20.10 10.34
CA SER A 98 3.96 19.96 9.70
C SER A 98 4.29 18.52 9.30
N ASP A 99 5.26 18.37 8.40
CA ASP A 99 5.85 17.09 8.00
C ASP A 99 6.38 16.31 9.20
N ASP A 100 7.01 16.99 10.15
CA ASP A 100 7.54 16.38 11.39
C ASP A 100 6.44 15.81 12.28
N GLU A 101 5.26 16.45 12.33
CA GLU A 101 4.11 15.96 13.09
C GLU A 101 3.54 14.72 12.42
N PHE A 102 3.31 14.78 11.10
CA PHE A 102 2.82 13.65 10.31
C PHE A 102 3.76 12.45 10.40
N GLU A 103 5.07 12.65 10.23
CA GLU A 103 6.04 11.55 10.25
C GLU A 103 6.14 10.92 11.64
N ARG A 104 6.04 11.71 12.71
CA ARG A 104 6.01 11.20 14.09
C ARG A 104 4.77 10.34 14.35
N ASP A 105 3.61 10.77 13.89
CA ASP A 105 2.37 10.00 13.97
C ASP A 105 2.44 8.72 13.15
N PHE A 106 2.97 8.79 11.93
CA PHE A 106 3.24 7.63 11.08
C PHE A 106 4.16 6.61 11.77
N ILE A 107 5.30 7.05 12.32
CA ILE A 107 6.25 6.21 13.07
C ILE A 107 5.57 5.60 14.30
N THR A 108 4.72 6.38 14.98
CA THR A 108 3.97 5.89 16.15
C THR A 108 2.97 4.82 15.74
N ALA A 109 2.20 5.05 14.68
CA ALA A 109 1.23 4.11 14.15
C ALA A 109 1.90 2.79 13.72
N MET A 110 3.07 2.85 13.08
CA MET A 110 3.87 1.67 12.71
C MET A 110 4.25 0.76 13.88
N ARG A 111 4.26 1.26 15.13
CA ARG A 111 4.54 0.44 16.31
C ARG A 111 3.37 -0.42 16.76
N TYR A 112 2.16 -0.03 16.39
CA TYR A 112 0.92 -0.64 16.88
C TYR A 112 0.13 -1.33 15.78
N SER A 113 0.32 -0.91 14.53
CA SER A 113 -0.49 -1.33 13.39
C SER A 113 0.36 -1.53 12.14
N PRO A 114 0.01 -2.51 11.27
CA PRO A 114 0.51 -2.56 9.91
C PRO A 114 0.11 -1.29 9.15
N ILE A 115 1.07 -0.65 8.47
CA ILE A 115 0.83 0.60 7.74
C ILE A 115 1.20 0.43 6.26
N THR A 116 0.31 0.87 5.37
CA THR A 116 0.68 1.16 3.98
C THR A 116 0.85 2.65 3.84
N ALA A 117 1.94 3.10 3.25
CA ALA A 117 2.18 4.51 3.00
C ALA A 117 2.50 4.75 1.54
N SER A 118 2.29 5.99 1.09
CA SER A 118 2.61 6.40 -0.25
C SER A 118 3.61 7.55 -0.25
N ILE A 119 4.53 7.47 -1.20
CA ILE A 119 5.52 8.50 -1.49
C ILE A 119 5.26 9.05 -2.90
N PRO A 120 5.66 10.29 -3.22
CA PRO A 120 5.61 10.80 -4.57
C PRO A 120 6.46 9.97 -5.54
N THR A 121 5.94 9.75 -6.75
CA THR A 121 6.68 9.00 -7.80
C THR A 121 7.60 9.93 -8.58
N TYR A 122 8.65 10.42 -7.92
CA TYR A 122 9.66 11.27 -8.53
C TYR A 122 10.49 10.53 -9.60
N ALA A 123 11.17 11.29 -10.47
CA ALA A 123 11.99 10.70 -11.53
C ALA A 123 13.18 9.94 -10.93
N SER A 124 13.77 10.48 -9.86
CA SER A 124 14.85 9.85 -9.09
C SER A 124 14.53 8.46 -8.55
N ILE A 125 13.24 8.12 -8.35
CA ILE A 125 12.88 6.72 -8.02
C ILE A 125 13.35 5.80 -9.13
N SER A 126 13.07 6.11 -10.40
CA SER A 126 13.43 5.21 -11.50
C SER A 126 14.94 5.01 -11.62
N GLU A 127 15.73 6.03 -11.29
CA GLU A 127 17.19 5.96 -11.23
C GLU A 127 17.68 5.13 -10.05
N PHE A 128 17.11 5.33 -8.86
CA PHE A 128 17.38 4.53 -7.67
C PHE A 128 17.03 3.05 -7.87
N LEU A 129 16.01 2.77 -8.71
CA LEU A 129 15.58 1.41 -9.05
C LEU A 129 16.39 0.79 -10.20
N ALA A 130 17.24 1.55 -10.90
CA ALA A 130 17.97 1.04 -12.05
C ALA A 130 19.08 0.08 -11.61
N PRO A 131 19.25 -1.07 -12.30
CA PRO A 131 20.32 -2.02 -11.98
C PRO A 131 21.70 -1.34 -11.99
N GLY A 132 22.43 -1.45 -10.88
CA GLY A 132 23.79 -0.91 -10.77
C GLY A 132 23.89 0.54 -10.27
N ASN A 133 22.76 1.23 -10.04
CA ASN A 133 22.72 2.62 -9.56
C ASN A 133 22.33 2.74 -8.07
N PHE A 134 22.50 1.67 -7.30
CA PHE A 134 22.18 1.73 -5.87
C PHE A 134 23.20 2.62 -5.16
N PRO A 135 22.76 3.65 -4.41
CA PRO A 135 23.67 4.41 -3.57
C PRO A 135 24.29 3.47 -2.53
N GLU A 136 25.51 3.78 -2.07
CA GLU A 136 26.26 2.91 -1.13
C GLU A 136 25.47 2.58 0.14
N ASN A 137 24.61 3.50 0.59
CA ASN A 137 23.76 3.33 1.76
C ASN A 137 22.43 2.59 1.48
N ASN A 138 22.09 2.37 0.20
CA ASN A 138 20.82 1.78 -0.25
C ASN A 138 19.58 2.42 0.39
N ILE A 139 19.61 3.74 0.59
CA ILE A 139 18.51 4.56 1.10
C ILE A 139 18.11 5.56 0.02
N TYR A 140 16.84 5.54 -0.35
CA TYR A 140 16.26 6.48 -1.28
C TYR A 140 15.94 7.80 -0.61
N CYS A 141 16.37 8.88 -1.24
CA CYS A 141 16.02 10.25 -0.92
C CYS A 141 15.81 11.02 -2.23
N PRO A 142 14.69 11.73 -2.42
CA PRO A 142 14.50 12.60 -3.58
C PRO A 142 15.53 13.73 -3.60
N THR A 143 15.76 14.29 -4.78
CA THR A 143 16.60 15.49 -4.89
C THR A 143 15.89 16.70 -4.27
N VAL A 144 16.66 17.71 -3.82
CA VAL A 144 16.09 18.97 -3.28
C VAL A 144 15.11 19.62 -4.27
N MET A 145 15.42 19.57 -5.57
CA MET A 145 14.52 20.12 -6.61
C MET A 145 13.20 19.35 -6.70
N GLU A 146 13.23 18.03 -6.51
CA GLU A 146 12.03 17.20 -6.49
C GLU A 146 11.16 17.47 -5.26
N LEU A 147 11.78 17.63 -4.08
CA LEU A 147 11.06 18.01 -2.85
C LEU A 147 10.35 19.36 -2.99
N LEU A 148 10.92 20.30 -3.74
CA LEU A 148 10.31 21.60 -4.04
C LEU A 148 9.26 21.54 -5.17
N SER A 149 9.12 20.41 -5.86
CA SER A 149 8.24 20.25 -7.01
C SER A 149 6.97 19.51 -6.66
N TYR A 150 5.84 19.98 -7.20
CA TYR A 150 4.58 19.23 -7.12
C TYR A 150 4.65 17.98 -7.99
N CYS A 151 4.53 16.81 -7.37
CA CYS A 151 4.34 15.55 -8.06
C CYS A 151 2.92 15.04 -7.79
N PRO A 152 2.08 14.79 -8.81
CA PRO A 152 0.72 14.25 -8.60
C PRO A 152 0.71 12.73 -8.41
N ASN A 153 1.71 12.03 -8.95
CA ASN A 153 1.77 10.57 -8.90
C ASN A 153 2.28 10.10 -7.54
N ARG A 154 1.68 9.01 -7.05
CA ARG A 154 2.03 8.39 -5.77
C ARG A 154 2.30 6.91 -5.99
N HIS A 155 3.27 6.39 -5.23
CA HIS A 155 3.61 4.98 -5.17
C HIS A 155 3.36 4.49 -3.75
N ALA A 156 2.47 3.50 -3.59
CA ALA A 156 2.08 2.96 -2.30
C ALA A 156 2.83 1.67 -2.00
N MET A 157 3.36 1.56 -0.78
CA MET A 157 4.16 0.44 -0.30
C MET A 157 3.84 0.11 1.16
N PHE A 158 4.19 -1.10 1.56
CA PHE A 158 3.89 -1.58 2.91
C PHE A 158 5.08 -1.31 3.83
N ALA A 159 4.88 -0.54 4.89
CA ALA A 159 5.93 -0.19 5.83
C ALA A 159 6.21 -1.39 6.76
N THR A 160 7.44 -1.88 6.73
CA THR A 160 7.84 -3.12 7.41
C THR A 160 8.73 -2.92 8.63
N GLY A 161 9.32 -1.75 8.78
CA GLY A 161 10.18 -1.43 9.91
C GLY A 161 10.94 -0.13 9.73
N ILE A 162 11.62 0.28 10.79
CA ILE A 162 12.45 1.49 10.82
C ILE A 162 13.90 1.05 11.12
N GLY A 163 14.86 1.73 10.51
CA GLY A 163 16.27 1.47 10.74
C GLY A 163 17.10 2.75 10.71
N ASN A 164 18.39 2.59 10.97
CA ASN A 164 19.39 3.65 10.80
C ASN A 164 20.64 3.01 10.17
N PHE A 165 21.19 3.65 9.14
CA PHE A 165 22.44 3.24 8.52
C PHE A 165 23.38 4.42 8.42
N GLN A 166 24.55 4.32 9.05
CA GLN A 166 25.57 5.38 9.07
C GLN A 166 25.03 6.77 9.48
N GLY A 167 24.06 6.80 10.41
CA GLY A 167 23.45 8.04 10.89
C GLY A 167 22.19 8.46 10.14
N VAL A 168 21.88 7.85 9.00
CA VAL A 168 20.68 8.17 8.20
C VAL A 168 19.50 7.29 8.66
N PRO A 169 18.45 7.86 9.28
CA PRO A 169 17.24 7.11 9.62
C PRO A 169 16.42 6.81 8.36
N TYR A 170 15.83 5.62 8.31
CA TYR A 170 15.00 5.21 7.18
C TYR A 170 13.82 4.35 7.62
N VAL A 171 12.77 4.35 6.81
CA VAL A 171 11.70 3.35 6.85
C VAL A 171 11.93 2.32 5.74
N ARG A 172 11.83 1.04 6.08
CA ARG A 172 11.89 -0.06 5.13
C ARG A 172 10.51 -0.36 4.61
N PHE A 173 10.31 -0.19 3.32
CA PHE A 173 9.11 -0.53 2.60
C PHE A 173 9.25 -1.85 1.84
N ARG A 174 8.19 -2.65 1.81
CA ARG A 174 8.04 -3.76 0.87
C ARG A 174 7.30 -3.28 -0.37
N ASP A 175 7.96 -3.37 -1.52
CA ASP A 175 7.43 -2.96 -2.83
C ASP A 175 6.93 -4.17 -3.62
N SER A 176 5.84 -4.02 -4.37
CA SER A 176 5.17 -5.12 -5.10
C SER A 176 5.73 -5.35 -6.49
N SER A 177 6.67 -4.53 -6.95
CA SER A 177 7.40 -4.79 -8.19
C SER A 177 8.28 -6.04 -8.11
N GLY A 178 8.76 -6.40 -6.90
CA GLY A 178 9.74 -7.47 -6.71
C GLY A 178 11.12 -7.16 -7.29
N LEU A 179 11.35 -5.95 -7.80
CA LEU A 179 12.54 -5.59 -8.58
C LEU A 179 13.74 -5.14 -7.74
N ILE A 180 13.57 -4.92 -6.43
CA ILE A 180 14.54 -4.19 -5.60
C ILE A 180 14.90 -5.01 -4.38
N ASN A 181 16.17 -5.36 -4.14
CA ASN A 181 16.64 -5.91 -2.86
C ASN A 181 15.70 -6.99 -2.23
N GLY A 182 15.23 -7.94 -3.03
CA GLY A 182 14.25 -8.95 -2.59
C GLY A 182 12.81 -8.43 -2.38
N GLY A 183 12.42 -7.35 -3.07
CA GLY A 183 11.13 -6.66 -2.95
C GLY A 183 11.07 -5.56 -1.90
N PHE A 184 12.21 -4.96 -1.50
CA PHE A 184 12.26 -3.92 -0.46
C PHE A 184 12.99 -2.66 -0.90
N MET A 185 12.55 -1.52 -0.38
CA MET A 185 13.11 -0.20 -0.60
C MET A 185 13.24 0.50 0.75
N ASN A 186 14.38 1.13 1.03
CA ASN A 186 14.54 1.97 2.21
C ASN A 186 14.33 3.43 1.78
N VAL A 187 13.49 4.17 2.49
CA VAL A 187 13.22 5.59 2.22
C VAL A 187 13.66 6.38 3.43
N GLU A 188 14.41 7.45 3.20
CA GLU A 188 14.92 8.34 4.26
C GLU A 188 13.76 8.97 5.06
N LEU A 189 13.95 9.11 6.37
CA LEU A 189 13.03 9.81 7.28
C LEU A 189 13.52 11.25 7.52
N GLY A 190 12.60 12.15 7.87
CA GLY A 190 12.88 13.56 8.18
C GLY A 190 12.96 14.47 6.96
N GLN A 191 12.54 13.98 5.79
CA GLN A 191 12.64 14.68 4.51
C GLN A 191 11.26 15.05 3.92
N GLY A 192 10.16 14.79 4.64
CA GLY A 192 8.79 15.05 4.16
C GLY A 192 8.34 14.15 2.98
N ILE A 193 8.99 13.00 2.80
CA ILE A 193 8.78 12.15 1.60
C ILE A 193 7.45 11.36 1.67
N ILE A 194 6.96 11.06 2.86
CA ILE A 194 5.74 10.29 3.06
C ILE A 194 4.54 11.23 3.05
N HIS A 195 3.64 11.11 2.07
CA HIS A 195 2.53 12.05 1.89
C HIS A 195 1.17 11.52 2.40
N GLN A 196 1.01 10.21 2.41
CA GLN A 196 -0.23 9.58 2.87
C GLN A 196 0.11 8.25 3.52
N SER A 197 -0.55 7.90 4.62
CA SER A 197 -0.47 6.58 5.23
C SER A 197 -1.85 6.06 5.60
N VAL A 198 -1.96 4.74 5.68
CA VAL A 198 -3.19 4.01 5.96
C VAL A 198 -2.93 3.03 7.08
N GLU A 199 -3.74 3.17 8.11
CA GLU A 199 -3.84 2.26 9.23
C GLU A 199 -5.13 1.43 9.09
N LEU A 200 -4.99 0.12 9.22
CA LEU A 200 -6.14 -0.80 9.33
C LEU A 200 -6.29 -1.23 10.78
N ILE A 201 -7.48 -1.02 11.33
CA ILE A 201 -7.76 -1.22 12.76
C ILE A 201 -8.72 -2.38 12.95
N GLY A 202 -8.39 -3.27 13.89
CA GLY A 202 -9.28 -4.36 14.29
C GLY A 202 -9.54 -5.34 13.15
N ALA A 203 -8.49 -5.84 12.50
CA ALA A 203 -8.62 -6.89 11.50
C ALA A 203 -9.28 -8.15 12.12
N HIS A 204 -10.34 -8.64 11.48
CA HIS A 204 -11.10 -9.81 11.93
C HIS A 204 -11.71 -10.56 10.75
N VAL A 205 -12.28 -11.73 11.03
CA VAL A 205 -12.82 -12.63 10.03
C VAL A 205 -14.34 -12.70 10.15
N ILE A 206 -15.05 -12.60 9.03
CA ILE A 206 -16.49 -12.83 8.90
C ILE A 206 -16.77 -13.98 7.90
N MET A 207 -18.02 -14.46 7.85
CA MET A 207 -18.49 -15.50 6.93
C MET A 207 -19.73 -15.05 6.16
#